data_AF-A0A529NRR9-F1
#
_entry.id   AF-A0A529NRR9-F1
#
_cell.length_a   1.000
_cell.length_b   1.000
_cell.length_c   1.000
_cell.angle_alpha   90.00
_cell.angle_beta   90.00
_cell.angle_gamma   90.00
#
_symmetry.space_group_name_H-M   'P 1'
#
loop_
_entity.id
_entity.type
_entity.pdbx_description
1 polymer ?
#
loop_
_entity_poly.entity_id
_entity_poly.type
_entity_poly.pdbx_seq_one_letter_code
_entity_poly.pdbx_strand_id
1 'polypeptide(L)'
;GPYNHVLECAPTHELRVADIGDVPFQSRYRLETSHEDIERRANQIVDAGVIPLSVGGDHSISHPILKAVGKKAPVGMIHIDAHCDTSGLFDLTKFHHGGPFRNAVLDGVLDPSRTIQIGIRGAAEYLWEFSYESGMTVVHAEEVTGLGIPAIIEKARKVVGDGPTYVSFDVDSV
;
A
#
# COMPACT_ATOMS: atom_id res chain seq x y z
N GLY A 1 -5.28 -24.79 14.36
CA GLY A 1 -4.46 -23.97 13.45
C GLY A 1 -3.47 -23.13 14.24
N PRO A 2 -2.63 -22.32 13.60
CA PRO A 2 -1.79 -21.35 14.30
C PRO A 2 -2.69 -20.33 15.02
N TYR A 3 -2.75 -20.40 16.35
CA TYR A 3 -3.48 -19.47 17.21
C TYR A 3 -2.56 -18.31 17.57
N ASN A 4 -3.05 -17.07 17.43
CA ASN A 4 -2.35 -15.88 17.88
C ASN A 4 -2.79 -15.52 19.29
N HIS A 5 -1.87 -15.57 20.26
CA HIS A 5 -2.18 -15.32 21.68
C HIS A 5 -2.42 -13.83 22.02
N VAL A 6 -1.95 -12.89 21.20
CA VAL A 6 -2.13 -11.45 21.43
C VAL A 6 -3.49 -11.00 20.88
N LEU A 7 -3.86 -11.50 19.70
CA LEU A 7 -5.13 -11.19 19.05
C LEU A 7 -6.26 -12.16 19.43
N GLU A 8 -5.93 -13.18 20.22
CA GLU A 8 -6.83 -14.25 20.67
C GLU A 8 -7.62 -14.94 19.55
N CYS A 9 -7.01 -15.07 18.37
CA CYS A 9 -7.71 -15.49 17.16
C CYS A 9 -6.96 -16.57 16.38
N ALA A 10 -7.69 -17.29 15.55
CA ALA A 10 -7.14 -18.20 14.55
C ALA A 10 -7.80 -17.88 13.20
N PRO A 11 -7.18 -17.03 12.35
CA PRO A 11 -7.84 -16.49 11.16
C PRO A 11 -8.44 -17.54 10.23
N THR A 12 -7.79 -18.70 10.07
CA THR A 12 -8.27 -19.79 9.21
C THR A 12 -9.45 -20.58 9.79
N HIS A 13 -9.77 -20.39 11.07
CA HIS A 13 -10.98 -20.93 11.69
C HIS A 13 -12.14 -19.92 11.67
N GLU A 14 -11.85 -18.63 11.48
CA GLU A 14 -12.83 -17.54 11.49
C GLU A 14 -13.21 -17.07 10.08
N LEU A 15 -12.30 -17.21 9.11
CA LEU A 15 -12.45 -16.72 7.74
C LEU A 15 -12.23 -17.85 6.73
N ARG A 16 -12.89 -17.71 5.57
CA ARG A 16 -12.61 -18.56 4.40
C ARG A 16 -11.42 -17.96 3.66
N VAL A 17 -10.31 -18.67 3.69
CA VAL A 17 -9.05 -18.26 3.05
C VAL A 17 -8.64 -19.32 2.02
N ALA A 18 -8.11 -18.88 0.89
CA ALA A 18 -7.55 -19.76 -0.13
C ALA A 18 -6.29 -19.14 -0.71
N ASP A 19 -5.27 -19.96 -0.95
CA ASP A 19 -4.17 -19.62 -1.84
C ASP A 19 -4.65 -19.83 -3.28
N ILE A 20 -4.49 -18.80 -4.11
CA ILE A 20 -4.95 -18.77 -5.50
C ILE A 20 -3.80 -18.63 -6.50
N GLY A 21 -2.56 -18.84 -6.05
CA GLY A 21 -1.33 -18.77 -6.83
C GLY A 21 -0.97 -17.36 -7.29
N ASP A 22 0.00 -17.31 -8.20
CA ASP A 22 0.61 -16.07 -8.69
C ASP A 22 -0.13 -15.43 -9.87
N VAL A 23 0.18 -14.17 -10.14
CA VAL A 23 -0.26 -13.48 -11.37
C VAL A 23 0.59 -13.99 -12.56
N PRO A 24 -0.01 -14.58 -13.60
CA PRO A 24 0.74 -14.94 -14.81
C PRO A 24 1.01 -13.67 -15.65
N PHE A 25 2.29 -13.40 -15.92
CA PHE A 25 2.70 -12.28 -16.76
C PHE A 25 2.86 -12.67 -18.23
N GLN A 26 2.25 -11.87 -19.11
CA GLN A 26 2.47 -11.96 -20.56
C GLN A 26 3.89 -11.56 -20.94
N SER A 27 4.47 -10.59 -20.23
CA SER A 27 5.86 -10.20 -20.35
C SER A 27 6.40 -9.77 -19.01
N ARG A 28 7.61 -10.23 -18.66
CA ARG A 28 8.33 -9.78 -17.46
C ARG A 28 9.23 -8.56 -17.73
N TYR A 29 9.32 -8.15 -19.00
CA TYR A 29 10.21 -7.08 -19.46
C TYR A 29 9.45 -5.87 -20.01
N ARG A 30 8.10 -5.90 -19.98
CA ARG A 30 7.25 -4.77 -20.37
C ARG A 30 6.38 -4.40 -19.18
N LEU A 31 6.78 -3.35 -18.48
CA LEU A 31 6.20 -2.96 -17.19
C LEU A 31 4.72 -2.60 -17.31
N GLU A 32 4.32 -1.94 -18.39
CA GLU A 32 2.92 -1.62 -18.70
C GLU A 32 2.08 -2.90 -18.69
N THR A 33 2.54 -3.92 -19.41
CA THR A 33 1.84 -5.20 -19.53
C THR A 33 1.83 -5.96 -18.20
N SER A 34 2.92 -5.94 -17.44
CA SER A 34 2.93 -6.51 -16.08
C SER A 34 1.89 -5.85 -15.18
N HIS A 35 1.80 -4.52 -15.18
CA HIS A 35 0.83 -3.79 -14.38
C HIS A 35 -0.61 -4.08 -14.81
N GLU A 36 -0.89 -4.16 -16.12
CA GLU A 36 -2.20 -4.57 -16.66
C GLU A 36 -2.59 -5.99 -16.22
N ASP A 37 -1.63 -6.92 -16.19
CA ASP A 37 -1.83 -8.29 -15.74
C ASP A 37 -2.20 -8.37 -14.26
N ILE A 38 -1.50 -7.59 -13.41
CA ILE A 38 -1.80 -7.49 -11.97
C ILE A 38 -3.19 -6.89 -11.76
N GLU A 39 -3.49 -5.77 -12.40
CA GLU A 39 -4.78 -5.08 -12.28
C GLU A 39 -5.92 -6.01 -12.70
N ARG A 40 -5.77 -6.74 -13.81
CA ARG A 40 -6.77 -7.69 -14.28
C ARG A 40 -7.01 -8.80 -13.26
N ARG A 41 -5.95 -9.35 -12.67
CA ARG A 41 -6.07 -10.40 -11.65
C ARG A 41 -6.70 -9.87 -10.36
N ALA A 42 -6.30 -8.68 -9.91
CA ALA A 42 -6.87 -8.03 -8.74
C ALA A 42 -8.37 -7.71 -8.93
N ASN A 43 -8.77 -7.25 -10.12
CA ASN A 43 -10.19 -7.04 -10.44
C ASN A 43 -11.01 -8.34 -10.35
N GLN A 44 -10.50 -9.47 -10.85
CA GLN A 44 -11.21 -10.76 -10.72
C GLN A 44 -11.51 -11.13 -9.26
N ILE A 45 -10.56 -10.84 -8.36
CA ILE A 45 -10.69 -11.12 -6.92
C ILE A 45 -11.70 -10.16 -6.28
N VAL A 46 -11.55 -8.86 -6.51
CA VAL A 46 -12.41 -7.81 -5.94
C VAL A 46 -13.84 -7.90 -6.47
N ASP A 47 -14.02 -8.14 -7.78
CA ASP A 47 -15.33 -8.27 -8.41
C ASP A 47 -16.07 -9.54 -7.93
N ALA A 48 -15.34 -10.56 -7.47
CA ALA A 48 -15.92 -11.73 -6.79
C ALA A 48 -16.28 -11.48 -5.31
N GLY A 49 -16.07 -10.26 -4.80
CA GLY A 49 -16.33 -9.90 -3.40
C GLY A 49 -15.30 -10.45 -2.42
N VAL A 50 -14.10 -10.80 -2.89
CA VAL A 50 -13.00 -11.32 -2.07
C VAL A 50 -12.01 -10.20 -1.78
N ILE A 51 -11.50 -10.15 -0.55
CA ILE A 51 -10.47 -9.20 -0.15
C ILE A 51 -9.10 -9.77 -0.55
N PRO A 52 -8.31 -9.09 -1.40
CA PRO A 52 -6.98 -9.55 -1.76
C PRO A 52 -6.00 -9.36 -0.60
N LEU A 53 -5.24 -10.41 -0.29
CA LEU A 53 -3.99 -10.34 0.45
C LEU A 53 -2.87 -10.71 -0.53
N SER A 54 -2.00 -9.77 -0.83
CA SER A 54 -0.95 -9.95 -1.83
C SER A 54 0.41 -10.02 -1.17
N VAL A 55 1.21 -11.00 -1.61
CA VAL A 55 2.65 -11.08 -1.35
C VAL A 55 3.30 -10.97 -2.72
N GLY A 56 4.27 -10.10 -2.89
CA GLY A 56 4.79 -9.83 -4.22
C GLY A 56 6.28 -9.57 -4.30
N GLY A 57 6.67 -8.90 -5.37
CA GLY A 57 8.03 -8.42 -5.63
C GLY A 57 8.23 -7.04 -5.01
N ASP A 58 8.69 -6.08 -5.80
CA ASP A 58 8.84 -4.70 -5.33
C ASP A 58 7.49 -3.97 -5.18
N HIS A 59 7.53 -2.79 -4.55
CA HIS A 59 6.35 -2.01 -4.19
C HIS A 59 5.50 -1.53 -5.36
N SER A 60 6.02 -1.55 -6.60
CA SER A 60 5.31 -1.05 -7.80
C SER A 60 3.99 -1.78 -8.05
N ILE A 61 3.87 -3.04 -7.60
CA ILE A 61 2.65 -3.85 -7.72
C ILE A 61 1.46 -3.23 -6.98
N SER A 62 1.70 -2.36 -6.00
CA SER A 62 0.63 -1.75 -5.21
C SER A 62 -0.24 -0.82 -6.05
N HIS A 63 0.31 -0.16 -7.07
CA HIS A 63 -0.47 0.71 -7.97
C HIS A 63 -1.60 -0.04 -8.70
N PRO A 64 -1.35 -1.11 -9.47
CA PRO A 64 -2.41 -1.85 -10.16
C PRO A 64 -3.37 -2.58 -9.20
N ILE A 65 -2.93 -2.98 -8.00
CA ILE A 65 -3.83 -3.52 -6.96
C ILE A 65 -4.75 -2.42 -6.44
N LEU A 66 -4.22 -1.23 -6.15
CA LEU A 66 -4.98 -0.05 -5.69
C LEU A 66 -6.04 0.35 -6.72
N LYS A 67 -5.74 0.25 -8.02
CA LYS A 67 -6.74 0.49 -9.08
C LYS A 67 -7.95 -0.43 -8.97
N ALA A 68 -7.76 -1.70 -8.58
CA ALA A 68 -8.86 -2.64 -8.40
C ALA A 68 -9.64 -2.40 -7.10
N VAL A 69 -8.95 -2.23 -5.96
CA VAL A 69 -9.60 -2.07 -4.65
C VAL A 69 -10.27 -0.69 -4.48
N GLY A 70 -9.69 0.37 -5.06
CA GLY A 70 -10.20 1.74 -5.03
C GLY A 70 -11.16 2.08 -6.16
N LYS A 71 -11.51 1.11 -7.01
CA LYS A 71 -12.36 1.29 -8.21
C LYS A 71 -13.74 1.92 -7.92
N LYS A 72 -14.33 1.63 -6.76
CA LYS A 72 -15.66 2.15 -6.37
C LYS A 72 -15.59 3.49 -5.65
N ALA A 73 -14.56 3.69 -4.85
CA ALA A 73 -14.25 4.90 -4.11
C ALA A 73 -12.77 4.83 -3.68
N PRO A 74 -12.06 5.96 -3.61
CA PRO A 74 -10.68 5.97 -3.15
C PRO A 74 -10.60 5.44 -1.72
N VAL A 75 -9.59 4.62 -1.45
CA VAL A 75 -9.32 4.07 -0.11
C VAL A 75 -8.41 5.02 0.66
N GLY A 76 -8.47 4.99 1.99
CA GLY A 76 -7.36 5.47 2.83
C GLY A 76 -6.23 4.44 2.87
N MET A 77 -5.09 4.79 3.45
CA MET A 77 -3.96 3.87 3.55
C MET A 77 -3.14 4.03 4.83
N ILE A 78 -2.74 2.89 5.40
CA ILE A 78 -1.64 2.79 6.35
C ILE A 78 -0.45 2.18 5.60
N HIS A 79 0.62 2.94 5.45
CA HIS A 79 1.83 2.57 4.74
C HIS A 79 3.00 2.52 5.71
N ILE A 80 3.62 1.35 5.86
CA ILE A 80 4.76 1.13 6.75
C ILE A 80 5.97 0.82 5.89
N ASP A 81 6.97 1.70 5.93
CA ASP A 81 8.05 1.76 4.93
C ASP A 81 9.19 2.66 5.40
N ALA A 82 10.39 2.49 4.83
CA ALA A 82 11.47 3.47 4.94
C ALA A 82 11.30 4.66 3.96
N HIS A 83 10.51 4.52 2.90
CA HIS A 83 10.35 5.46 1.79
C HIS A 83 8.88 5.85 1.57
N CYS A 84 8.62 7.06 1.07
CA CYS A 84 7.24 7.49 0.81
C CYS A 84 6.66 6.93 -0.49
N ASP A 85 7.47 6.44 -1.43
CA ASP A 85 6.97 5.84 -2.68
C ASP A 85 5.99 6.71 -3.50
N THR A 86 6.24 8.03 -3.45
CA THR A 86 5.47 9.09 -4.11
C THR A 86 6.29 9.91 -5.12
N SER A 87 7.45 9.40 -5.55
CA SER A 87 8.27 10.08 -6.56
C SER A 87 7.60 10.14 -7.94
N GLY A 88 8.03 11.10 -8.76
CA GLY A 88 7.59 11.25 -10.15
C GLY A 88 8.23 10.24 -11.10
N LEU A 89 8.28 10.55 -12.40
CA LEU A 89 8.89 9.68 -13.40
C LEU A 89 10.37 9.42 -13.11
N PHE A 90 10.79 8.16 -13.25
CA PHE A 90 12.19 7.76 -13.26
C PHE A 90 12.51 7.11 -14.61
N ASP A 91 13.58 7.55 -15.27
CA ASP A 91 13.99 7.06 -16.59
C ASP A 91 12.81 6.97 -17.60
N LEU A 92 12.02 8.03 -17.68
CA LEU A 92 10.84 8.17 -18.56
C LEU A 92 9.69 7.18 -18.28
N THR A 93 9.75 6.38 -17.21
CA THR A 93 8.66 5.50 -16.78
C THR A 93 8.06 5.95 -15.46
N LYS A 94 6.75 5.78 -15.30
CA LYS A 94 6.06 5.92 -14.01
C LYS A 94 5.96 4.61 -13.24
N PHE A 95 6.29 3.50 -13.90
CA PHE A 95 6.19 2.16 -13.33
C PHE A 95 7.55 1.78 -12.71
N HIS A 96 7.74 2.19 -11.47
CA HIS A 96 8.87 1.83 -10.62
C HIS A 96 8.40 1.80 -9.17
N HIS A 97 9.17 1.13 -8.30
CA HIS A 97 8.79 0.94 -6.91
C HIS A 97 8.70 2.25 -6.09
N GLY A 98 9.46 3.29 -6.45
CA GLY A 98 9.40 4.58 -5.72
C GLY A 98 8.24 5.53 -6.05
N GLY A 99 7.29 5.17 -6.92
CA GLY A 99 6.16 6.05 -7.30
C GLY A 99 4.73 5.47 -7.30
N PRO A 100 4.44 4.24 -6.81
CA PRO A 100 3.12 3.63 -6.95
C PRO A 100 2.01 4.45 -6.28
N PHE A 101 2.28 5.12 -5.15
CA PHE A 101 1.25 5.85 -4.42
C PHE A 101 0.95 7.22 -5.02
N ARG A 102 1.94 7.87 -5.66
CA ARG A 102 1.67 9.03 -6.51
C ARG A 102 0.72 8.66 -7.63
N ASN A 103 1.01 7.57 -8.34
CA ASN A 103 0.16 7.09 -9.43
C ASN A 103 -1.25 6.74 -8.94
N ALA A 104 -1.40 6.11 -7.78
CA ALA A 104 -2.70 5.77 -7.20
C ALA A 104 -3.53 7.00 -6.82
N VAL A 105 -2.91 8.06 -6.28
CA VAL A 105 -3.60 9.33 -6.02
C VAL A 105 -4.03 9.99 -7.33
N LEU A 106 -3.15 10.04 -8.33
CA LEU A 106 -3.46 10.63 -9.64
C LEU A 106 -4.56 9.89 -10.39
N ASP A 107 -4.66 8.57 -10.22
CA ASP A 107 -5.74 7.75 -10.77
C ASP A 107 -7.05 7.84 -9.95
N GLY A 108 -7.05 8.57 -8.83
CA GLY A 108 -8.25 8.80 -8.00
C GLY A 108 -8.69 7.60 -7.17
N VAL A 109 -7.80 6.63 -6.95
CA VAL A 109 -8.09 5.37 -6.23
C VAL A 109 -7.51 5.33 -4.82
N LEU A 110 -6.68 6.31 -4.47
CA LEU A 110 -6.14 6.52 -3.13
C LEU A 110 -6.44 7.95 -2.67
N ASP A 111 -7.00 8.10 -1.47
CA ASP A 111 -7.24 9.41 -0.85
C ASP A 111 -6.00 9.83 -0.03
N PRO A 112 -5.26 10.86 -0.47
CA PRO A 112 -4.05 11.28 0.23
C PRO A 112 -4.35 11.86 1.62
N SER A 113 -5.52 12.48 1.84
CA SER A 113 -5.90 13.02 3.15
C SER A 113 -6.18 11.95 4.20
N ARG A 114 -6.47 10.72 3.75
CA ARG A 114 -6.66 9.52 4.56
C ARG A 114 -5.46 8.57 4.47
N THR A 115 -4.28 9.09 4.13
CA THR A 115 -3.05 8.30 4.00
C THR A 115 -2.04 8.70 5.06
N ILE A 116 -1.49 7.71 5.77
CA ILE A 116 -0.37 7.87 6.71
C ILE A 116 0.79 6.97 6.32
N GLN A 117 2.00 7.53 6.31
CA GLN A 117 3.25 6.87 5.96
C GLN A 117 4.15 6.85 7.21
N ILE A 118 4.62 5.67 7.61
CA ILE A 118 5.21 5.44 8.92
C ILE A 118 6.57 4.75 8.78
N GLY A 119 7.61 5.35 9.36
CA GLY A 119 8.97 4.78 9.38
C GLY A 119 9.94 5.43 8.39
N ILE A 120 9.49 6.54 7.78
CA ILE A 120 10.19 7.25 6.71
C ILE A 120 11.56 7.76 7.18
N ARG A 121 12.62 7.47 6.41
CA ARG A 121 14.01 7.82 6.77
C ARG A 121 14.96 7.75 5.58
N GLY A 122 16.19 8.23 5.78
CA GLY A 122 17.25 8.19 4.77
C GLY A 122 17.39 9.50 3.98
N ALA A 123 18.36 9.54 3.07
CA ALA A 123 18.74 10.76 2.36
C ALA A 123 17.93 10.99 1.07
N ALA A 124 16.60 10.88 1.14
CA ALA A 124 15.71 10.89 -0.02
C ALA A 124 14.53 11.87 0.09
N GLU A 125 14.53 12.78 1.07
CA GLU A 125 13.44 13.75 1.32
C GLU A 125 13.00 14.54 0.07
N TYR A 126 13.96 14.86 -0.80
CA TYR A 126 13.72 15.59 -2.05
C TYR A 126 12.82 14.85 -3.05
N LEU A 127 12.56 13.55 -2.85
CA LEU A 127 11.66 12.74 -3.68
C LEU A 127 10.21 12.74 -3.17
N TRP A 128 9.95 13.28 -1.97
CA TRP A 128 8.69 13.07 -1.24
C TRP A 128 7.80 14.31 -1.16
N GLU A 129 8.10 15.35 -1.94
CA GLU A 129 7.31 16.60 -2.01
C GLU A 129 5.81 16.32 -2.20
N PHE A 130 5.49 15.34 -3.05
CA PHE A 130 4.12 14.99 -3.39
C PHE A 130 3.32 14.48 -2.20
N SER A 131 3.96 13.75 -1.26
CA SER A 131 3.29 13.29 -0.05
C SER A 131 2.74 14.47 0.75
N TYR A 132 3.56 15.51 0.94
CA TYR A 132 3.15 16.69 1.68
C TYR A 132 2.13 17.53 0.90
N GLU A 133 2.38 17.80 -0.39
CA GLU A 133 1.53 18.64 -1.21
C GLU A 133 0.13 18.03 -1.44
N SER A 134 0.04 16.72 -1.54
CA SER A 134 -1.25 16.01 -1.69
C SER A 134 -2.03 15.87 -0.37
N GLY A 135 -1.39 16.13 0.77
CA GLY A 135 -2.02 16.10 2.10
C GLY A 135 -1.84 14.79 2.87
N MET A 136 -0.87 13.94 2.49
CA MET A 136 -0.53 12.74 3.26
C MET A 136 0.13 13.11 4.59
N THR A 137 -0.11 12.26 5.60
CA THR A 137 0.59 12.36 6.88
C THR A 137 1.88 11.54 6.84
N VAL A 138 3.02 12.20 6.83
CA VAL A 138 4.34 11.55 6.92
C VAL A 138 4.77 11.47 8.39
N VAL A 139 5.25 10.30 8.82
CA VAL A 139 5.82 10.06 10.15
C VAL A 139 7.22 9.47 9.97
N HIS A 140 8.23 10.25 10.33
CA HIS A 140 9.61 9.81 10.23
C HIS A 140 9.97 8.78 11.32
N ALA A 141 11.00 7.97 11.06
CA ALA A 141 11.44 6.92 11.99
C ALA A 141 11.82 7.47 13.38
N GLU A 142 12.39 8.67 13.44
CA GLU A 142 12.73 9.36 14.68
C GLU A 142 11.49 9.68 15.52
N GLU A 143 10.37 10.07 14.87
CA GLU A 143 9.10 10.34 15.53
C GLU A 143 8.47 9.06 16.08
N VAL A 144 8.59 7.93 15.36
CA VAL A 144 8.07 6.63 15.82
C VAL A 144 8.73 6.24 17.15
N THR A 145 10.05 6.40 17.24
CA THR A 145 10.82 6.10 18.46
C THR A 145 10.48 7.07 19.59
N GLY A 146 10.33 8.36 19.28
CA GLY A 146 10.04 9.39 20.28
C GLY A 146 8.61 9.33 20.85
N LEU A 147 7.60 9.04 20.02
CA LEU A 147 6.18 8.98 20.42
C LEU A 147 5.79 7.62 21.00
N GLY A 148 6.43 6.55 20.51
CA GLY A 148 6.09 5.17 20.86
C GLY A 148 4.86 4.63 20.11
N ILE A 149 4.81 3.29 20.01
CA ILE A 149 3.82 2.56 19.20
C ILE A 149 2.36 2.93 19.52
N PRO A 150 1.91 3.06 20.78
CA PRO A 150 0.52 3.39 21.07
C PRO A 150 0.05 4.73 20.45
N ALA A 151 0.90 5.76 20.51
CA ALA A 151 0.58 7.08 19.94
C ALA A 151 0.56 7.05 18.41
N ILE A 152 1.46 6.26 17.78
CA ILE A 152 1.45 6.05 16.33
C ILE A 152 0.17 5.34 15.89
N ILE A 153 -0.28 4.31 16.62
CA ILE A 153 -1.55 3.62 16.33
C ILE A 153 -2.73 4.60 16.43
N GLU A 154 -2.79 5.43 17.49
CA GLU A 154 -3.84 6.45 17.63
C GLU A 154 -3.84 7.44 16.46
N LYS A 155 -2.67 7.96 16.09
CA LYS A 155 -2.50 8.87 14.95
C LYS A 155 -2.95 8.22 13.65
N ALA A 156 -2.52 6.98 13.38
CA ALA A 156 -2.90 6.25 12.18
C ALA A 156 -4.42 6.07 12.08
N ARG A 157 -5.07 5.63 13.17
CA ARG A 157 -6.54 5.49 13.23
C ARG A 157 -7.26 6.81 12.99
N LYS A 158 -6.74 7.92 13.53
CA LYS A 158 -7.32 9.25 13.32
C LYS A 158 -7.22 9.70 11.87
N VAL A 159 -6.09 9.44 11.20
CA VAL A 159 -5.89 9.81 9.79
C VAL A 159 -6.80 8.99 8.88
N VAL A 160 -6.81 7.66 9.04
CA VAL A 160 -7.60 6.80 8.15
C VAL A 160 -9.09 6.78 8.51
N GLY A 161 -9.51 7.15 9.72
CA GLY A 161 -10.92 7.15 10.13
C GLY A 161 -11.63 5.80 9.89
N ASP A 162 -12.93 5.84 9.57
CA ASP A 162 -13.78 4.63 9.47
C ASP A 162 -14.04 4.15 8.03
N GLY A 163 -13.57 4.87 7.02
CA GLY A 163 -13.74 4.46 5.62
C GLY A 163 -12.85 3.28 5.20
N PRO A 164 -13.03 2.75 3.97
CA PRO A 164 -12.19 1.70 3.42
C PRO A 164 -10.71 2.07 3.51
N THR A 165 -9.89 1.15 4.02
CA THR A 165 -8.47 1.40 4.28
C THR A 165 -7.64 0.23 3.79
N TYR A 166 -6.63 0.53 2.98
CA TYR A 166 -5.62 -0.41 2.51
C TYR A 166 -4.43 -0.39 3.47
N VAL A 167 -3.80 -1.55 3.70
CA VAL A 167 -2.56 -1.64 4.47
C VAL A 167 -1.47 -2.11 3.53
N SER A 168 -0.39 -1.34 3.46
CA SER A 168 0.81 -1.66 2.71
C SER A 168 2.00 -1.72 3.65
N PHE A 169 2.77 -2.80 3.58
CA PHE A 169 3.90 -3.06 4.47
C PHE A 169 5.11 -3.43 3.61
N ASP A 170 6.11 -2.56 3.56
CA ASP A 170 7.44 -2.89 3.01
C ASP A 170 8.32 -3.45 4.13
N VAL A 171 9.11 -4.45 3.80
CA VAL A 171 10.04 -5.12 4.70
C VAL A 171 11.24 -4.23 5.04
N ASP A 172 11.62 -3.30 4.16
CA ASP A 172 12.73 -2.38 4.40
C ASP A 172 12.43 -1.35 5.52
N SER A 173 11.19 -1.32 5.99
CA SER A 173 10.74 -0.54 7.13
C SER A 173 11.43 -0.93 8.44
N VAL A 174 11.99 -2.15 8.54
CA VAL A 174 12.57 -2.77 9.75
C VAL A 174 14.08 -2.59 9.86
#